data_AF-A0A953YX10-F1
#
_entry.id   AF-A0A953YX10-F1
#
_cell.length_a   1.000
_cell.length_b   1.000
_cell.length_c   1.000
_cell.angle_alpha   90.00
_cell.angle_beta   90.00
_cell.angle_gamma   90.00
#
_symmetry.space_group_name_H-M   'P 1'
#
loop_
_entity.id
_entity.type
_entity.pdbx_description
1 polymer ?
#
loop_
_entity_poly.entity_id
_entity_poly.type
_entity_poly.pdbx_seq_one_letter_code
_entity_poly.pdbx_strand_id
1 'polypeptide(L)'
;MSRLSKKLPFRELTIPVKMAKGWLRNRKRSITPFRELTIPHGSLKLQDGIPVVHVRGTPREMGRALGNLVGLQAFETFHSYMRVFAPDMNGDLRLAREMEPKLPEWLREEMRGFSETSELSYDELLVGQCFLDIHKVAACSTIAAHDSHTETGEILMGRNLDFPSLSIAHEANIVVVYEPEDGEPYAGVTWPGFLGIITGINTRGLALSMMLVYGHQWREHLDGLPFPALFRQLLRDCGTVREADAILQT
;
A
#
# COMPACT_ATOMS: atom_id res chain seq x y z
N MET A 1 30.16 -23.22 6.57
CA MET A 1 29.18 -22.16 6.91
C MET A 1 28.97 -21.10 5.82
N SER A 2 29.76 -21.05 4.73
CA SER A 2 29.67 -19.99 3.69
C SER A 2 28.66 -20.24 2.54
N ARG A 3 27.93 -21.37 2.55
CA ARG A 3 26.91 -21.68 1.51
C ARG A 3 25.46 -21.41 1.94
N LEU A 4 25.18 -21.21 3.23
CA LEU A 4 23.84 -20.88 3.72
C LEU A 4 23.51 -19.37 3.67
N SER A 5 24.52 -18.49 3.65
CA SER A 5 24.31 -17.03 3.63
C SER A 5 23.85 -16.47 2.28
N LYS A 6 23.79 -17.30 1.22
CA LYS A 6 23.34 -16.91 -0.12
C LYS A 6 21.84 -17.07 -0.36
N LYS A 7 21.06 -17.58 0.61
CA LYS A 7 19.63 -17.90 0.45
C LYS A 7 18.68 -17.05 1.30
N LEU A 8 19.18 -16.10 2.10
CA LEU A 8 18.34 -15.23 2.91
C LEU A 8 18.25 -13.84 2.26
N PRO A 9 17.05 -13.29 2.03
CA PRO A 9 16.86 -11.97 1.42
C PRO A 9 17.43 -10.82 2.28
N PHE A 10 17.77 -11.09 3.55
CA PHE A 10 18.27 -10.13 4.50
C PHE A 10 19.76 -10.36 4.77
N ARG A 11 20.61 -9.79 3.90
CA ARG A 11 22.08 -9.89 3.98
C ARG A 11 22.69 -9.12 5.17
N GLU A 12 21.95 -8.18 5.75
CA GLU A 12 22.43 -7.39 6.89
C GLU A 12 21.94 -7.97 8.22
N LEU A 13 22.88 -8.30 9.12
CA LEU A 13 22.61 -8.77 10.49
C LEU A 13 21.73 -7.80 11.32
N THR A 14 21.63 -6.55 10.87
CA THR A 14 20.85 -5.46 11.47
C THR A 14 19.35 -5.68 11.33
N ILE A 15 18.87 -6.33 10.25
CA ILE A 15 17.44 -6.48 9.97
C ILE A 15 16.76 -7.42 10.99
N PRO A 16 17.28 -8.64 11.27
CA PRO A 16 16.70 -9.48 12.32
C PRO A 16 16.66 -8.81 13.70
N VAL A 17 17.68 -8.00 14.03
CA VAL A 17 17.74 -7.26 15.30
C VAL A 17 16.71 -6.13 15.34
N LYS A 18 16.55 -5.35 14.26
CA LYS A 18 15.50 -4.32 14.14
C LYS A 18 14.11 -4.93 14.28
N MET A 19 13.87 -6.06 13.61
CA MET A 19 12.60 -6.80 13.69
C MET A 19 12.31 -7.32 15.10
N ALA A 20 13.30 -7.92 15.77
CA ALA A 20 13.14 -8.39 17.14
C ALA A 20 12.84 -7.24 18.12
N LYS A 21 13.51 -6.09 17.98
CA LYS A 21 13.24 -4.88 18.77
C LYS A 21 11.85 -4.32 18.50
N GLY A 22 11.44 -4.24 17.22
CA GLY A 22 10.11 -3.80 16.82
C GLY A 22 9.02 -4.70 17.39
N TRP A 23 9.18 -6.01 17.27
CA TRP A 23 8.28 -7.00 17.87
C TRP A 23 8.22 -6.84 19.39
N LEU A 24 9.35 -6.75 20.09
CA LEU A 24 9.38 -6.61 21.54
C LEU A 24 8.66 -5.33 22.01
N ARG A 25 8.82 -4.22 21.26
CA ARG A 25 8.15 -2.94 21.50
C ARG A 25 6.63 -3.04 21.30
N ASN A 26 6.19 -3.84 20.34
CA ASN A 26 4.79 -3.93 19.92
C ASN A 26 4.04 -5.13 20.50
N ARG A 27 4.70 -6.08 21.19
CA ARG A 27 4.09 -7.36 21.64
C ARG A 27 2.85 -7.24 22.54
N LYS A 28 2.59 -6.07 23.12
CA LYS A 28 1.39 -5.78 23.94
C LYS A 28 0.53 -4.66 23.35
N ARG A 29 0.90 -4.16 22.17
CA ARG A 29 0.13 -3.17 21.43
C ARG A 29 -0.90 -3.90 20.58
N SER A 30 -2.03 -3.25 20.40
CA SER A 30 -3.06 -3.57 19.42
C SER A 30 -3.50 -2.24 18.84
N ILE A 31 -3.87 -2.23 17.56
CA ILE A 31 -4.42 -1.01 16.97
C ILE A 31 -5.83 -0.78 17.49
N THR A 32 -6.26 0.48 17.50
CA THR A 32 -7.61 0.85 17.86
C THR A 32 -8.60 0.16 16.91
N PRO A 33 -9.61 -0.57 17.43
CA PRO A 33 -10.57 -1.27 16.59
C PRO A 33 -11.28 -0.35 15.61
N PHE A 34 -11.47 -0.83 14.38
CA PHE A 34 -12.27 -0.14 13.37
C PHE A 34 -13.73 -0.05 13.83
N ARG A 35 -14.39 1.07 13.53
CA ARG A 35 -15.80 1.30 13.87
C ARG A 35 -16.56 1.67 12.62
N GLU A 36 -17.71 1.03 12.45
CA GLU A 36 -18.60 1.36 11.35
C GLU A 36 -19.03 2.82 11.44
N LEU A 37 -18.94 3.51 10.31
CA LEU A 37 -19.26 4.93 10.22
C LEU A 37 -19.63 5.25 8.79
N THR A 38 -20.61 6.13 8.61
CA THR A 38 -20.95 6.68 7.29
C THR A 38 -20.89 8.20 7.38
N ILE A 39 -20.22 8.81 6.41
CA ILE A 39 -19.99 10.25 6.30
C ILE A 39 -20.24 10.69 4.85
N PRO A 40 -20.30 12.01 4.57
CA PRO A 40 -20.18 12.48 3.19
C PRO A 40 -18.93 11.88 2.54
N HIS A 41 -19.06 11.45 1.28
CA HIS A 41 -17.96 10.89 0.48
C HIS A 41 -17.33 9.59 0.98
N GLY A 42 -17.86 8.94 2.03
CA GLY A 42 -17.39 7.60 2.37
C GLY A 42 -18.11 6.88 3.50
N SER A 43 -17.79 5.60 3.64
CA SER A 43 -18.27 4.75 4.73
C SER A 43 -17.24 3.69 5.08
N LEU A 44 -17.25 3.22 6.33
CA LEU A 44 -16.54 2.04 6.80
C LEU A 44 -17.58 1.06 7.32
N LYS A 45 -17.53 -0.18 6.84
CA LYS A 45 -18.35 -1.31 7.32
C LYS A 45 -17.46 -2.48 7.70
N LEU A 46 -17.90 -3.31 8.64
CA LEU A 46 -17.23 -4.55 8.99
C LEU A 46 -17.95 -5.71 8.29
N GLN A 47 -17.32 -6.30 7.28
CA GLN A 47 -17.85 -7.45 6.57
C GLN A 47 -17.10 -8.70 7.00
N ASP A 48 -17.75 -9.59 7.75
CA ASP A 48 -17.14 -10.79 8.34
C ASP A 48 -15.87 -10.47 9.17
N GLY A 49 -15.88 -9.32 9.84
CA GLY A 49 -14.74 -8.81 10.62
C GLY A 49 -13.67 -8.08 9.80
N ILE A 50 -13.79 -8.02 8.47
CA ILE A 50 -12.90 -7.28 7.59
C ILE A 50 -13.40 -5.84 7.46
N PRO A 51 -12.58 -4.81 7.76
CA PRO A 51 -12.95 -3.43 7.50
C PRO A 51 -12.95 -3.14 6.01
N VAL A 52 -14.11 -2.78 5.48
CA VAL A 52 -14.32 -2.34 4.11
C VAL A 52 -14.65 -0.85 4.13
N VAL A 53 -13.73 -0.06 3.58
CA VAL A 53 -13.88 1.39 3.45
C VAL A 53 -14.29 1.69 2.01
N HIS A 54 -15.39 2.40 1.80
CA HIS A 54 -15.79 2.91 0.49
C HIS A 54 -15.66 4.42 0.50
N VAL A 55 -14.96 4.98 -0.49
CA VAL A 55 -14.82 6.43 -0.67
C VAL A 55 -15.15 6.85 -2.11
N ARG A 56 -15.68 8.06 -2.27
CA ARG A 56 -16.12 8.57 -3.58
C ARG A 56 -15.98 10.08 -3.75
N GLY A 57 -15.78 10.53 -4.98
CA GLY A 57 -15.75 11.96 -5.35
C GLY A 57 -14.39 12.44 -5.84
N THR A 58 -14.09 13.71 -5.62
CA THR A 58 -12.78 14.30 -5.96
C THR A 58 -11.66 13.65 -5.13
N PRO A 59 -10.40 13.69 -5.58
CA PRO A 59 -9.30 13.10 -4.81
C PRO A 59 -9.18 13.68 -3.39
N ARG A 60 -9.37 14.99 -3.23
CA ARG A 60 -9.31 15.62 -1.90
C ARG A 60 -10.49 15.24 -1.00
N GLU A 61 -11.69 15.07 -1.55
CA GLU A 61 -12.85 14.55 -0.80
C GLU A 61 -12.64 13.11 -0.35
N MET A 62 -12.17 12.24 -1.25
CA MET A 62 -11.83 10.86 -0.89
C MET A 62 -10.74 10.81 0.18
N GLY A 63 -9.71 11.65 0.08
CA GLY A 63 -8.67 11.79 1.09
C GLY A 63 -9.23 12.17 2.45
N ARG A 64 -10.07 13.22 2.51
CA ARG A 64 -10.75 13.64 3.74
C ARG A 64 -11.62 12.54 4.33
N ALA A 65 -12.34 11.80 3.49
CA ALA A 65 -13.18 10.70 3.92
C ALA A 65 -12.33 9.57 4.53
N LEU A 66 -11.25 9.16 3.86
CA LEU A 66 -10.30 8.18 4.38
C LEU A 66 -9.69 8.62 5.72
N GLY A 67 -9.23 9.86 5.83
CA GLY A 67 -8.66 10.37 7.08
C GLY A 67 -9.67 10.34 8.25
N ASN A 68 -10.94 10.69 8.02
CA ASN A 68 -11.98 10.59 9.04
C ASN A 68 -12.31 9.13 9.43
N LEU A 69 -12.30 8.21 8.46
CA LEU A 69 -12.73 6.83 8.66
C LEU A 69 -11.65 5.94 9.29
N VAL A 70 -10.37 6.17 8.94
CA VAL A 70 -9.24 5.32 9.38
C VAL A 70 -8.01 6.09 9.86
N GLY A 71 -8.10 7.40 10.05
CA GLY A 71 -6.95 8.25 10.40
C GLY A 71 -6.27 7.89 11.71
N LEU A 72 -7.02 7.46 12.71
CA LEU A 72 -6.46 7.01 14.00
C LEU A 72 -5.63 5.73 13.82
N GLN A 73 -6.17 4.74 13.12
CA GLN A 73 -5.45 3.50 12.81
C GLN A 73 -4.25 3.78 11.91
N ALA A 74 -4.34 4.75 11.01
CA ALA A 74 -3.22 5.17 10.16
C ALA A 74 -2.08 5.76 11.00
N PHE A 75 -2.39 6.66 11.93
CA PHE A 75 -1.42 7.24 12.85
C PHE A 75 -0.72 6.16 13.70
N GLU A 76 -1.50 5.26 14.30
CA GLU A 76 -0.97 4.15 15.10
C GLU A 76 -0.09 3.22 14.27
N THR A 77 -0.56 2.82 13.09
CA THR A 77 0.18 1.93 12.17
C THR A 77 1.49 2.59 11.72
N PHE A 78 1.45 3.86 11.31
CA PHE A 78 2.63 4.60 10.89
C PHE A 78 3.70 4.63 11.99
N HIS A 79 3.35 5.08 13.20
CA HIS A 79 4.33 5.28 14.28
C HIS A 79 4.76 4.00 14.99
N SER A 80 3.89 2.98 15.06
CA SER A 80 4.21 1.72 15.73
C SER A 80 4.83 0.68 14.81
N TYR A 81 4.49 0.70 13.51
CA TYR A 81 4.91 -0.29 12.53
C TYR A 81 5.86 0.29 11.49
N MET A 82 5.41 1.26 10.69
CA MET A 82 6.17 1.75 9.54
C MET A 82 7.52 2.35 9.94
N ARG A 83 7.56 3.12 11.05
CA ARG A 83 8.80 3.68 11.63
C ARG A 83 9.83 2.64 12.08
N VAL A 84 9.49 1.35 12.19
CA VAL A 84 10.49 0.28 12.41
C VAL A 84 11.37 0.10 11.18
N PHE A 85 10.78 0.22 10.00
CA PHE A 85 11.44 0.03 8.72
C PHE A 85 12.00 1.36 8.18
N ALA A 86 11.32 2.47 8.44
CA ALA A 86 11.74 3.85 8.12
C ALA A 86 12.11 4.66 9.38
N PRO A 87 13.23 4.36 10.07
CA PRO A 87 13.58 5.04 11.32
C PRO A 87 14.21 6.43 11.11
N ASP A 88 14.82 6.69 9.95
CA ASP A 88 15.43 7.99 9.59
C ASP A 88 14.45 8.83 8.80
N MET A 89 13.43 9.37 9.48
CA MET A 89 12.39 10.17 8.83
C MET A 89 12.94 11.36 8.03
N ASN A 90 14.05 11.97 8.46
CA ASN A 90 14.65 13.08 7.73
C ASN A 90 15.31 12.61 6.43
N GLY A 91 16.01 11.47 6.46
CA GLY A 91 16.59 10.84 5.28
C GLY A 91 15.52 10.33 4.31
N ASP A 92 14.53 9.63 4.83
CA ASP A 92 13.42 9.07 4.06
C ASP A 92 12.59 10.19 3.43
N LEU A 93 12.33 11.29 4.14
CA LEU A 93 11.65 12.45 3.59
C LEU A 93 12.44 13.10 2.46
N ARG A 94 13.77 13.23 2.57
CA ARG A 94 14.58 13.78 1.46
C ARG A 94 14.43 12.95 0.19
N LEU A 95 14.49 11.62 0.31
CA LEU A 95 14.29 10.72 -0.83
C LEU A 95 12.84 10.79 -1.36
N ALA A 96 11.85 10.82 -0.47
CA ALA A 96 10.46 10.92 -0.87
C ALA A 96 10.15 12.26 -1.58
N ARG A 97 10.82 13.36 -1.22
CA ARG A 97 10.74 14.65 -1.92
C ARG A 97 11.36 14.61 -3.32
N GLU A 98 12.34 13.75 -3.58
CA GLU A 98 12.87 13.53 -4.94
C GLU A 98 11.82 12.81 -5.81
N MET A 99 11.01 11.92 -5.22
CA MET A 99 9.96 11.16 -5.90
C MET A 99 8.63 11.93 -6.02
N GLU A 100 8.35 12.89 -5.13
CA GLU A 100 7.09 13.65 -5.07
C GLU A 100 6.67 14.29 -6.41
N PRO A 101 7.57 14.91 -7.20
CA PRO A 101 7.19 15.49 -8.50
C PRO A 101 6.71 14.45 -9.52
N LYS A 102 7.05 13.17 -9.32
CA LYS A 102 6.60 12.06 -10.18
C LYS A 102 5.21 11.55 -9.77
N LEU A 103 4.75 11.84 -8.55
CA LEU A 103 3.42 11.46 -8.10
C LEU A 103 2.34 12.23 -8.88
N PRO A 104 1.28 11.55 -9.32
CA PRO A 104 0.19 12.22 -10.01
C PRO A 104 -0.51 13.21 -9.09
N GLU A 105 -1.00 14.32 -9.65
CA GLU A 105 -1.63 15.40 -8.88
C GLU A 105 -2.81 14.90 -8.04
N TRP A 106 -3.63 14.00 -8.59
CA TRP A 106 -4.78 13.44 -7.86
C TRP A 106 -4.35 12.75 -6.56
N LEU A 107 -3.23 12.01 -6.56
CA LEU A 107 -2.75 11.34 -5.36
C LEU A 107 -2.16 12.35 -4.35
N ARG A 108 -1.52 13.41 -4.85
CA ARG A 108 -1.04 14.51 -3.99
C ARG A 108 -2.21 15.24 -3.33
N GLU A 109 -3.31 15.51 -4.04
CA GLU A 109 -4.51 16.10 -3.46
C GLU A 109 -5.25 15.16 -2.49
N GLU A 110 -5.24 13.85 -2.74
CA GLU A 110 -5.78 12.87 -1.80
C GLU A 110 -4.95 12.81 -0.50
N MET A 111 -3.61 12.84 -0.59
CA MET A 111 -2.75 12.96 0.59
C MET A 111 -3.03 14.24 1.38
N ARG A 112 -3.24 15.38 0.70
CA ARG A 112 -3.65 16.62 1.38
C ARG A 112 -4.97 16.44 2.10
N GLY A 113 -5.99 15.91 1.43
CA GLY A 113 -7.29 15.64 2.03
C GLY A 113 -7.19 14.73 3.25
N PHE A 114 -6.38 13.67 3.17
CA PHE A 114 -6.16 12.74 4.28
C PHE A 114 -5.49 13.44 5.47
N SER A 115 -4.48 14.27 5.22
CA SER A 115 -3.78 15.01 6.30
C SER A 115 -4.65 16.06 7.00
N GLU A 116 -5.73 16.53 6.36
CA GLU A 116 -6.64 17.50 6.98
C GLU A 116 -7.56 16.88 8.03
N THR A 117 -7.78 15.57 7.95
CA THR A 117 -8.77 14.86 8.80
C THR A 117 -8.16 13.69 9.57
N SER A 118 -6.84 13.51 9.50
CA SER A 118 -6.09 12.53 10.28
C SER A 118 -5.00 13.22 11.11
N GLU A 119 -4.38 12.48 12.02
CA GLU A 119 -3.22 12.96 12.78
C GLU A 119 -1.90 12.84 12.01
N LEU A 120 -1.92 12.35 10.76
CA LEU A 120 -0.73 12.26 9.92
C LEU A 120 -0.50 13.54 9.12
N SER A 121 0.73 14.03 9.15
CA SER A 121 1.15 15.13 8.28
C SER A 121 1.27 14.69 6.83
N TYR A 122 1.23 15.65 5.90
CA TYR A 122 1.51 15.40 4.48
C TYR A 122 2.87 14.74 4.27
N ASP A 123 3.89 15.16 5.03
CA ASP A 123 5.25 14.65 4.91
C ASP A 123 5.35 13.19 5.37
N GLU A 124 4.61 12.82 6.41
CA GLU A 124 4.50 11.43 6.84
C GLU A 124 3.78 10.58 5.79
N LEU A 125 2.68 11.08 5.22
CA LEU A 125 1.98 10.39 4.13
C LEU A 125 2.89 10.20 2.91
N LEU A 126 3.68 11.22 2.55
CA LEU A 126 4.61 11.17 1.43
C LEU A 126 5.69 10.11 1.65
N VAL A 127 6.29 10.06 2.84
CA VAL A 127 7.24 8.97 3.21
C VAL A 127 6.54 7.62 3.15
N GLY A 128 5.30 7.53 3.64
CA GLY A 128 4.51 6.30 3.60
C GLY A 128 4.25 5.79 2.17
N GLN A 129 3.98 6.68 1.21
CA GLN A 129 3.75 6.27 -0.18
C GLN A 129 5.03 5.82 -0.88
N CYS A 130 6.18 6.40 -0.52
CA CYS A 130 7.48 6.06 -1.11
C CYS A 130 8.22 4.95 -0.35
N PHE A 131 7.68 4.49 0.79
CA PHE A 131 8.35 3.60 1.73
C PHE A 131 8.82 2.29 1.09
N LEU A 132 8.00 1.69 0.23
CA LEU A 132 8.33 0.40 -0.39
C LEU A 132 9.41 0.52 -1.46
N ASP A 133 9.48 1.66 -2.15
CA ASP A 133 10.55 1.96 -3.11
C ASP A 133 11.89 2.20 -2.40
N ILE A 134 11.86 2.91 -1.26
CA ILE A 134 13.05 3.24 -0.46
C ILE A 134 13.61 2.00 0.26
N HIS A 135 12.76 1.25 0.95
CA HIS A 135 13.21 0.19 1.89
C HIS A 135 13.06 -1.23 1.35
N LYS A 136 12.26 -1.45 0.29
CA LYS A 136 12.09 -2.74 -0.40
C LYS A 136 11.84 -3.91 0.56
N VAL A 137 10.86 -3.75 1.44
CA VAL A 137 10.51 -4.73 2.46
C VAL A 137 9.21 -5.44 2.07
N ALA A 138 9.33 -6.60 1.43
CA ALA A 138 8.21 -7.55 1.25
C ALA A 138 8.74 -8.90 0.76
N ALA A 139 7.98 -9.97 1.02
CA ALA A 139 8.01 -11.20 0.23
C ALA A 139 6.61 -11.46 -0.32
N CYS A 140 6.53 -11.94 -1.56
CA CYS A 140 5.25 -12.10 -2.26
C CYS A 140 5.24 -13.43 -3.02
N SER A 141 4.09 -14.07 -3.10
CA SER A 141 3.84 -15.21 -3.98
C SER A 141 2.50 -15.00 -4.68
N THR A 142 2.47 -15.12 -6.00
CA THR A 142 1.26 -14.94 -6.82
C THR A 142 1.08 -16.14 -7.73
N ILE A 143 -0.17 -16.58 -7.88
CA ILE A 143 -0.60 -17.57 -8.86
C ILE A 143 -1.70 -16.96 -9.73
N ALA A 144 -1.63 -17.21 -11.03
CA ALA A 144 -2.70 -16.95 -11.97
C ALA A 144 -2.95 -18.23 -12.79
N ALA A 145 -4.20 -18.66 -12.84
CA ALA A 145 -4.66 -19.76 -13.69
C ALA A 145 -5.63 -19.19 -14.74
N HIS A 146 -5.40 -19.53 -16.02
CA HIS A 146 -6.08 -18.94 -17.17
C HIS A 146 -6.83 -20.00 -17.98
N ASP A 147 -7.93 -19.61 -18.64
CA ASP A 147 -8.75 -20.42 -19.56
C ASP A 147 -9.03 -21.84 -19.06
N SER A 148 -8.63 -22.84 -19.86
CA SER A 148 -8.82 -24.28 -19.71
C SER A 148 -8.13 -24.90 -18.49
N HIS A 149 -7.42 -24.09 -17.69
CA HIS A 149 -6.81 -24.53 -16.44
C HIS A 149 -7.71 -24.26 -15.22
N THR A 150 -8.92 -23.77 -15.44
CA THR A 150 -9.95 -23.58 -14.40
C THR A 150 -11.23 -24.32 -14.81
N GLU A 151 -12.01 -24.78 -13.82
CA GLU A 151 -13.27 -25.49 -14.09
C GLU A 151 -14.35 -24.56 -14.68
N THR A 152 -14.31 -23.27 -14.34
CA THR A 152 -15.30 -22.28 -14.81
C THR A 152 -14.93 -21.62 -16.14
N GLY A 153 -13.69 -21.80 -16.61
CA GLY A 153 -13.15 -21.07 -17.76
C GLY A 153 -12.84 -19.59 -17.47
N GLU A 154 -12.97 -19.16 -16.20
CA GLU A 154 -12.64 -17.81 -15.75
C GLU A 154 -11.17 -17.73 -15.30
N ILE A 155 -10.64 -16.52 -15.17
CA ILE A 155 -9.29 -16.31 -14.64
C ILE A 155 -9.35 -16.39 -13.12
N LEU A 156 -8.54 -17.26 -12.52
CA LEU A 156 -8.34 -17.30 -11.07
C LEU A 156 -6.99 -16.68 -10.73
N MET A 157 -6.99 -15.69 -9.85
CA MET A 157 -5.79 -15.05 -9.35
C MET A 157 -5.75 -15.11 -7.82
N GLY A 158 -4.64 -15.58 -7.27
CA GLY A 158 -4.41 -15.66 -5.83
C GLY A 158 -3.04 -15.13 -5.48
N ARG A 159 -2.91 -14.51 -4.30
CA ARG A 159 -1.60 -14.05 -3.82
C ARG A 159 -1.45 -14.04 -2.31
N ASN A 160 -0.22 -14.31 -1.86
CA ASN A 160 0.26 -14.06 -0.51
C ASN A 160 1.22 -12.86 -0.52
N LEU A 161 1.10 -12.02 0.49
CA LEU A 161 1.97 -10.86 0.74
C LEU A 161 2.41 -10.97 2.18
N ASP A 162 3.71 -11.14 2.33
CA ASP A 162 4.34 -11.48 3.57
C ASP A 162 5.10 -10.25 4.05
N PHE A 163 4.52 -9.61 5.05
CA PHE A 163 5.17 -8.62 5.88
C PHE A 163 5.41 -9.20 7.27
N PRO A 164 6.53 -8.89 7.93
CA PRO A 164 6.68 -9.23 9.32
C PRO A 164 5.58 -8.52 10.12
N SER A 165 4.69 -9.26 10.79
CA SER A 165 3.54 -8.65 11.46
C SER A 165 3.94 -7.63 12.53
N LEU A 166 5.03 -7.90 13.27
CA LEU A 166 5.45 -7.12 14.45
C LEU A 166 4.30 -6.84 15.43
N SER A 167 3.33 -7.76 15.53
CA SER A 167 2.10 -7.62 16.32
C SER A 167 1.19 -6.45 15.91
N ILE A 168 1.35 -5.89 14.71
CA ILE A 168 0.55 -4.74 14.23
C ILE A 168 -0.05 -5.01 12.85
N ALA A 169 0.77 -5.39 11.86
CA ALA A 169 0.33 -5.40 10.45
C ALA A 169 -0.87 -6.32 10.19
N HIS A 170 -0.97 -7.44 10.92
CA HIS A 170 -2.11 -8.36 10.82
C HIS A 170 -3.46 -7.75 11.21
N GLU A 171 -3.48 -6.79 12.14
CA GLU A 171 -4.70 -6.09 12.56
C GLU A 171 -5.02 -4.92 11.62
N ALA A 172 -4.01 -4.37 10.93
CA ALA A 172 -4.12 -3.15 10.13
C ALA A 172 -4.56 -3.38 8.67
N ASN A 173 -5.12 -4.53 8.32
CA ASN A 173 -5.56 -4.80 6.95
C ASN A 173 -6.97 -4.23 6.72
N ILE A 174 -7.14 -3.53 5.61
CA ILE A 174 -8.43 -3.00 5.16
C ILE A 174 -8.62 -3.28 3.67
N VAL A 175 -9.88 -3.37 3.25
CA VAL A 175 -10.25 -3.26 1.84
C VAL A 175 -10.71 -1.82 1.62
N VAL A 176 -10.18 -1.16 0.60
CA VAL A 176 -10.67 0.17 0.19
C VAL A 176 -11.27 0.06 -1.21
N VAL A 177 -12.53 0.46 -1.32
CA VAL A 177 -13.26 0.64 -2.58
C VAL A 177 -13.24 2.12 -2.91
N TYR A 178 -12.70 2.47 -4.07
CA TYR A 178 -12.60 3.81 -4.60
C TYR A 178 -13.58 3.99 -5.75
N GLU A 179 -14.37 5.05 -5.68
CA GLU A 179 -15.29 5.49 -6.73
C GLU A 179 -14.95 6.95 -7.09
N PRO A 180 -13.83 7.17 -7.82
CA PRO A 180 -13.41 8.51 -8.18
C PRO A 180 -14.42 9.15 -9.14
N GLU A 181 -14.48 10.48 -9.18
CA GLU A 181 -15.27 11.21 -10.17
C GLU A 181 -14.74 11.05 -11.61
N ASP A 182 -13.45 10.70 -11.74
CA ASP A 182 -12.75 10.46 -12.99
C ASP A 182 -11.86 9.22 -12.89
N GLY A 183 -12.00 8.32 -13.85
CA GLY A 183 -11.39 6.98 -13.88
C GLY A 183 -12.35 5.86 -13.51
N GLU A 184 -11.89 4.61 -13.65
CA GLU A 184 -12.63 3.41 -13.28
C GLU A 184 -12.71 3.28 -11.75
N PRO A 185 -13.85 2.86 -11.18
CA PRO A 185 -13.90 2.41 -9.80
C PRO A 185 -13.06 1.14 -9.59
N TYR A 186 -12.38 1.05 -8.45
CA TYR A 186 -11.51 -0.08 -8.11
C TYR A 186 -11.50 -0.38 -6.62
N ALA A 187 -11.09 -1.59 -6.27
CA ALA A 187 -10.88 -2.01 -4.91
C ALA A 187 -9.45 -2.52 -4.72
N GLY A 188 -8.89 -2.26 -3.54
CA GLY A 188 -7.56 -2.75 -3.17
C GLY A 188 -7.52 -3.23 -1.72
N VAL A 189 -6.66 -4.22 -1.47
CA VAL A 189 -6.27 -4.62 -0.12
C VAL A 189 -5.05 -3.79 0.28
N THR A 190 -5.16 -3.04 1.37
CA THR A 190 -4.14 -2.10 1.84
C THR A 190 -4.18 -2.00 3.37
N TRP A 191 -3.48 -1.02 3.93
CA TRP A 191 -3.53 -0.65 5.34
C TRP A 191 -3.77 0.87 5.51
N PRO A 192 -4.32 1.31 6.65
CA PRO A 192 -4.58 2.73 6.93
C PRO A 192 -3.35 3.61 6.72
N GLY A 193 -3.52 4.71 5.96
CA GLY A 193 -2.45 5.67 5.65
C GLY A 193 -1.57 5.31 4.45
N PHE A 194 -1.70 4.11 3.88
CA PHE A 194 -1.07 3.75 2.61
C PHE A 194 -2.09 3.87 1.48
N LEU A 195 -1.96 4.96 0.72
CA LEU A 195 -2.87 5.36 -0.34
C LEU A 195 -2.48 4.76 -1.69
N GLY A 196 -1.28 4.19 -1.83
CA GLY A 196 -0.94 3.30 -2.94
C GLY A 196 -1.69 1.97 -2.87
N ILE A 197 -1.67 1.20 -3.96
CA ILE A 197 -2.22 -0.16 -4.01
C ILE A 197 -1.14 -1.12 -4.52
N ILE A 198 -1.05 -2.29 -3.89
CA ILE A 198 -0.15 -3.38 -4.32
C ILE A 198 -0.91 -4.68 -4.62
N THR A 199 -2.21 -4.68 -4.42
CA THR A 199 -3.13 -5.79 -4.72
C THR A 199 -4.53 -5.21 -4.91
N GLY A 200 -5.13 -5.40 -6.07
CA GLY A 200 -6.45 -4.85 -6.35
C GLY A 200 -7.05 -5.28 -7.68
N ILE A 201 -8.28 -4.85 -7.91
CA ILE A 201 -9.10 -5.13 -9.09
C ILE A 201 -9.99 -3.92 -9.40
N ASN A 202 -10.27 -3.65 -10.67
CA ASN A 202 -11.22 -2.62 -11.09
C ASN A 202 -12.52 -3.20 -11.69
N THR A 203 -13.48 -2.32 -11.95
CA THR A 203 -14.79 -2.62 -12.55
C THR A 203 -14.71 -3.26 -13.93
N ARG A 204 -13.57 -3.15 -14.62
CA ARG A 204 -13.32 -3.76 -15.93
C ARG A 204 -12.76 -5.18 -15.84
N GLY A 205 -12.52 -5.68 -14.63
CA GLY A 205 -11.92 -6.99 -14.38
C GLY A 205 -10.39 -7.00 -14.47
N LEU A 206 -9.73 -5.85 -14.60
CA LEU A 206 -8.28 -5.77 -14.53
C LEU A 206 -7.85 -5.97 -13.07
N ALA A 207 -7.12 -7.04 -12.80
CA ALA A 207 -6.56 -7.34 -11.49
C ALA A 207 -5.02 -7.28 -11.52
N LEU A 208 -4.43 -6.85 -10.41
CA LEU A 208 -2.97 -6.78 -10.25
C LEU A 208 -2.51 -7.23 -8.86
N SER A 209 -1.27 -7.71 -8.80
CA SER A 209 -0.54 -7.96 -7.56
C SER A 209 0.93 -7.70 -7.75
N MET A 210 1.58 -7.13 -6.75
CA MET A 210 3.00 -6.85 -6.78
C MET A 210 3.83 -8.08 -6.38
N MET A 211 4.93 -8.31 -7.12
CA MET A 211 6.03 -9.16 -6.68
C MET A 211 7.31 -8.34 -6.64
N LEU A 212 7.98 -8.33 -5.49
CA LEU A 212 9.21 -7.57 -5.31
C LEU A 212 10.40 -8.34 -5.89
N VAL A 213 11.07 -7.75 -6.87
CA VAL A 213 12.29 -8.32 -7.49
C VAL A 213 13.51 -7.53 -7.02
N TYR A 214 14.45 -8.21 -6.38
CA TYR A 214 15.73 -7.62 -5.97
C TYR A 214 16.72 -7.69 -7.15
N GLY A 215 17.03 -6.54 -7.76
CA GLY A 215 17.96 -6.49 -8.90
C GLY A 215 18.79 -5.22 -9.02
N HIS A 216 18.34 -4.11 -8.44
CA HIS A 216 19.00 -2.81 -8.61
C HIS A 216 20.08 -2.60 -7.54
N GLN A 217 21.30 -2.29 -7.99
CA GLN A 217 22.44 -1.97 -7.12
C GLN A 217 22.54 -0.47 -6.81
N TRP A 218 21.81 0.38 -7.54
CA TRP A 218 21.85 1.85 -7.43
C TRP A 218 20.47 2.47 -7.15
N ARG A 219 20.46 3.76 -6.80
CA ARG A 219 19.26 4.59 -6.54
C ARG A 219 18.44 4.94 -7.78
N GLU A 220 18.76 4.43 -8.96
CA GLU A 220 18.01 4.70 -10.21
C GLU A 220 16.52 4.37 -10.08
N HIS A 221 16.18 3.36 -9.27
CA HIS A 221 14.79 2.99 -8.97
C HIS A 221 13.98 4.08 -8.24
N LEU A 222 14.62 5.15 -7.77
CA LEU A 222 13.95 6.30 -7.16
C LEU A 222 13.65 7.41 -8.17
N ASP A 223 14.17 7.35 -9.40
CA ASP A 223 13.86 8.31 -10.48
C ASP A 223 12.62 7.87 -11.28
N GLY A 224 11.53 7.58 -10.58
CA GLY A 224 10.30 7.09 -11.17
C GLY A 224 9.09 7.33 -10.28
N LEU A 225 7.90 7.09 -10.82
CA LEU A 225 6.67 7.05 -10.03
C LEU A 225 6.78 5.88 -9.04
N PRO A 226 6.64 6.10 -7.72
CA PRO A 226 6.54 5.01 -6.75
C PRO A 226 5.60 3.91 -7.21
N PHE A 227 6.06 2.66 -7.22
CA PHE A 227 5.29 1.57 -7.83
C PHE A 227 3.88 1.37 -7.22
N PRO A 228 3.61 1.63 -5.92
CA PRO A 228 2.25 1.52 -5.37
C PRO A 228 1.31 2.57 -5.95
N ALA A 229 1.83 3.76 -6.28
CA ALA A 229 1.07 4.82 -6.92
C ALA A 229 0.82 4.47 -8.40
N LEU A 230 1.83 3.93 -9.09
CA LEU A 230 1.70 3.41 -10.45
C LEU A 230 0.62 2.33 -10.54
N PHE A 231 0.63 1.35 -9.66
CA PHE A 231 -0.36 0.27 -9.64
C PHE A 231 -1.77 0.81 -9.43
N ARG A 232 -1.93 1.79 -8.54
CA ARG A 232 -3.21 2.46 -8.36
C ARG A 232 -3.64 3.25 -9.60
N GLN A 233 -2.71 3.90 -10.30
CA GLN A 233 -2.96 4.55 -11.59
C GLN A 233 -3.42 3.53 -12.64
N LEU A 234 -2.80 2.36 -12.72
CA LEU A 234 -3.21 1.30 -13.66
C LEU A 234 -4.66 0.84 -13.41
N LEU A 235 -5.05 0.62 -12.15
CA LEU A 235 -6.43 0.23 -11.82
C LEU A 235 -7.45 1.32 -12.15
N ARG A 236 -7.06 2.59 -12.00
CA ARG A 236 -7.92 3.75 -12.29
C ARG A 236 -8.06 4.03 -13.79
N ASP A 237 -6.96 3.93 -14.54
CA ASP A 237 -6.88 4.49 -15.88
C ASP A 237 -6.94 3.42 -16.99
N CYS A 238 -6.80 2.12 -16.66
CA CYS A 238 -6.79 1.03 -17.65
C CYS A 238 -7.98 0.07 -17.50
N GLY A 239 -8.56 -0.35 -18.62
CA GLY A 239 -9.55 -1.43 -18.66
C GLY A 239 -8.97 -2.80 -19.03
N THR A 240 -7.74 -2.84 -19.55
CA THR A 240 -7.12 -4.08 -20.07
C THR A 240 -5.64 -4.22 -19.69
N VAL A 241 -5.14 -5.46 -19.70
CA VAL A 241 -3.71 -5.76 -19.50
C VAL A 241 -2.83 -5.06 -20.55
N ARG A 242 -3.33 -4.89 -21.78
CA ARG A 242 -2.57 -4.24 -22.86
C ARG A 242 -2.38 -2.74 -22.62
N GLU A 243 -3.43 -2.06 -22.15
CA GLU A 243 -3.32 -0.64 -21.77
C GLU A 243 -2.36 -0.47 -20.59
N ALA A 244 -2.44 -1.38 -19.60
CA ALA A 244 -1.54 -1.36 -18.46
C ALA A 244 -0.07 -1.60 -18.86
N ASP A 245 0.20 -2.56 -19.74
CA ASP A 245 1.53 -2.84 -20.29
C ASP A 245 2.09 -1.63 -21.07
N ALA A 246 1.25 -0.92 -21.82
CA ALA A 246 1.68 0.28 -22.53
C ALA A 246 2.16 1.39 -21.58
N ILE A 247 1.50 1.60 -20.44
CA ILE A 247 1.94 2.54 -19.40
C ILE A 247 3.23 2.07 -18.72
N LEU A 248 3.38 0.77 -18.48
CA LEU A 248 4.57 0.21 -17.83
C LEU A 248 5.85 0.31 -18.68
N GLN A 249 5.72 0.52 -19.98
CA GLN A 249 6.85 0.63 -20.92
C GLN A 249 7.34 2.07 -21.15
N THR A 250 6.68 3.09 -20.58
CA THR A 250 7.09 4.50 -20.66
C THR A 250 8.07 4.87 -19.57
#